data_AF-A0A7L3V349-F1
#
_entry.id   AF-A0A7L3V349-F1
#
_cell.length_a   1.000
_cell.length_b   1.000
_cell.length_c   1.000
_cell.angle_alpha   90.00
_cell.angle_beta   90.00
_cell.angle_gamma   90.00
#
_symmetry.space_group_name_H-M   'P 1'
#
loop_
_entity.id
_entity.type
_entity.pdbx_description
1 polymer ?
#
loop_
_entity_poly.entity_id
_entity_poly.type
_entity_poly.pdbx_seq_one_letter_code
_entity_poly.pdbx_strand_id
1 'polypeptide(L)'
;SNHPPGLHGNGKPGNRLEGGNHGNRHPLHGNHYGSRGGFRVSFPLRTNYMFARVRPPVRSPLGAVSVCLWLRPAGAPNLGTPFSYAAPGQPNELVLLAWGGRPLELLVDDQAVALSLSPAPGRWQHLCVTWAASGGTWRSFQDGIPRGRGEGLAPGHPLRPHGVVVLGQEQVR
;
A
#
# COMPACT_ATOMS: atom_id res chain seq x y z
N SER A 1 51.79 -29.75 -40.61
CA SER A 1 50.94 -30.36 -41.67
C SER A 1 49.63 -29.58 -41.78
N ASN A 2 48.92 -29.75 -42.89
CA ASN A 2 47.92 -28.87 -43.53
C ASN A 2 46.71 -28.34 -42.70
N HIS A 3 45.97 -27.42 -43.32
CA HIS A 3 44.61 -26.87 -43.03
C HIS A 3 43.77 -26.96 -44.33
N PRO A 4 42.45 -26.58 -44.40
CA PRO A 4 41.34 -26.60 -43.42
C PRO A 4 40.32 -27.71 -43.88
N PRO A 5 39.05 -27.52 -44.35
CA PRO A 5 37.86 -26.68 -44.01
C PRO A 5 36.71 -27.51 -43.33
N GLY A 6 35.48 -27.03 -43.05
CA GLY A 6 34.93 -25.66 -43.00
C GLY A 6 33.42 -25.53 -43.32
N LEU A 7 32.71 -24.61 -42.63
CA LEU A 7 31.37 -24.00 -42.87
C LEU A 7 30.03 -24.75 -42.59
N HIS A 8 29.03 -23.90 -42.25
CA HIS A 8 27.55 -24.04 -42.24
C HIS A 8 26.78 -24.85 -41.18
N GLY A 9 25.73 -24.22 -40.62
CA GLY A 9 24.64 -24.85 -39.84
C GLY A 9 23.77 -23.83 -39.05
N ASN A 10 22.47 -23.73 -39.34
CA ASN A 10 21.51 -22.86 -38.63
C ASN A 10 20.59 -23.67 -37.69
N GLY A 11 20.13 -23.08 -36.58
CA GLY A 11 19.00 -23.66 -35.81
C GLY A 11 18.68 -22.99 -34.47
N LYS A 12 17.49 -22.38 -34.34
CA LYS A 12 16.88 -22.07 -33.02
C LYS A 12 16.04 -23.28 -32.55
N PRO A 13 16.11 -23.69 -31.28
CA PRO A 13 15.01 -24.44 -30.66
C PRO A 13 13.82 -23.49 -30.43
N GLY A 14 12.66 -23.82 -30.99
CA GLY A 14 11.41 -23.09 -30.76
C GLY A 14 10.60 -23.66 -29.59
N ASN A 15 9.58 -22.92 -29.14
CA ASN A 15 8.65 -23.37 -28.11
C ASN A 15 7.93 -24.67 -28.54
N ARG A 16 7.92 -25.68 -27.67
CA ARG A 16 7.03 -26.85 -27.79
C ARG A 16 5.85 -26.67 -26.84
N LEU A 17 4.66 -26.46 -27.40
CA LEU A 17 3.39 -26.58 -26.68
C LEU A 17 2.93 -28.03 -26.78
N GLU A 18 2.69 -28.71 -25.67
CA GLU A 18 1.95 -29.97 -25.64
C GLU A 18 0.65 -29.79 -24.86
N GLY A 19 -0.47 -29.96 -25.55
CA GLY A 19 -1.80 -30.04 -24.95
C GLY A 19 -2.21 -31.49 -24.78
N GLY A 20 -2.26 -31.98 -23.54
CA GLY A 20 -2.86 -33.27 -23.20
C GLY A 20 -4.21 -33.07 -22.52
N ASN A 21 -5.29 -33.58 -23.10
CA ASN A 21 -6.64 -33.46 -22.54
C ASN A 21 -7.28 -34.84 -22.32
N HIS A 22 -7.28 -35.29 -21.07
CA HIS A 22 -8.16 -36.35 -20.59
C HIS A 22 -8.75 -35.90 -19.25
N GLY A 23 -10.06 -35.67 -19.23
CA GLY A 23 -10.75 -35.11 -18.07
C GLY A 23 -11.51 -36.15 -17.24
N ASN A 24 -11.98 -35.73 -16.07
CA ASN A 24 -13.16 -36.32 -15.45
C ASN A 24 -13.94 -35.26 -14.65
N ARG A 25 -15.24 -35.48 -14.43
CA ARG A 25 -16.16 -34.44 -13.94
C ARG A 25 -16.28 -34.42 -12.41
N HIS A 26 -16.09 -33.26 -11.79
CA HIS A 26 -16.74 -32.90 -10.51
C HIS A 26 -16.87 -31.38 -10.38
N PRO A 27 -18.09 -30.80 -10.30
CA PRO A 27 -18.29 -29.36 -10.15
C PRO A 27 -18.19 -28.95 -8.68
N LEU A 28 -16.96 -28.85 -8.15
CA LEU A 28 -16.75 -28.15 -6.87
C LEU A 28 -16.93 -26.65 -7.10
N HIS A 29 -17.75 -26.01 -6.26
CA HIS A 29 -18.27 -24.65 -6.45
C HIS A 29 -17.23 -23.56 -6.11
N GLY A 30 -16.10 -23.56 -6.82
CA GLY A 30 -15.06 -22.56 -6.71
C GLY A 30 -15.48 -21.23 -7.35
N ASN A 31 -15.94 -20.27 -6.55
CA ASN A 31 -16.19 -18.91 -7.02
C ASN A 31 -14.86 -18.27 -7.45
N HIS A 32 -14.59 -18.23 -8.77
CA HIS A 32 -13.41 -17.63 -9.36
C HIS A 32 -13.40 -16.10 -9.17
N TYR A 33 -12.85 -15.64 -8.03
CA TYR A 33 -12.32 -14.27 -7.90
C TYR A 33 -11.02 -14.14 -8.71
N GLY A 34 -11.15 -14.21 -10.04
CA GLY A 34 -10.03 -14.41 -10.95
C GLY A 34 -10.30 -14.04 -12.41
N SER A 35 -10.65 -12.78 -12.69
CA SER A 35 -10.16 -12.03 -13.88
C SER A 35 -10.86 -10.66 -14.11
N ARG A 36 -10.61 -9.68 -13.24
CA ARG A 36 -10.48 -8.27 -13.66
C ARG A 36 -9.23 -7.70 -12.97
N GLY A 37 -8.43 -6.92 -13.69
CA GLY A 37 -7.01 -6.65 -13.38
C GLY A 37 -6.72 -5.99 -12.02
N GLY A 38 -6.72 -6.78 -10.95
CA GLY A 38 -6.38 -6.36 -9.59
C GLY A 38 -4.91 -6.58 -9.29
N PHE A 39 -4.14 -5.51 -9.20
CA PHE A 39 -2.76 -5.55 -8.73
C PHE A 39 -2.70 -5.41 -7.21
N ARG A 40 -1.79 -6.14 -6.56
CA ARG A 40 -1.46 -5.98 -5.13
C ARG A 40 0.04 -5.73 -4.98
N VAL A 41 0.40 -4.79 -4.12
CA VAL A 41 1.77 -4.70 -3.58
C VAL A 41 1.86 -5.66 -2.40
N SER A 42 3.05 -6.17 -2.08
CA SER A 42 3.27 -7.06 -0.93
C SER A 42 4.64 -6.82 -0.33
N PHE A 43 4.67 -6.65 0.99
CA PHE A 43 5.88 -6.39 1.78
C PHE A 43 6.12 -7.61 2.69
N PRO A 44 6.80 -8.68 2.19
CA PRO A 44 6.84 -9.97 2.89
C PRO A 44 7.75 -9.98 4.12
N LEU A 45 8.69 -9.04 4.22
CA LEU A 45 9.66 -8.93 5.31
C LEU A 45 9.71 -7.48 5.81
N ARG A 46 9.94 -7.30 7.11
CA ARG A 46 10.26 -5.99 7.68
C ARG A 46 11.69 -5.62 7.26
N THR A 47 11.82 -4.55 6.49
CA THR A 47 13.08 -3.99 5.99
C THR A 47 12.99 -2.47 6.04
N ASN A 48 14.08 -1.76 5.78
CA ASN A 48 14.13 -0.31 5.58
C ASN A 48 14.20 0.10 4.09
N TYR A 49 14.13 -0.85 3.15
CA TYR A 49 14.33 -0.59 1.72
C TYR A 49 13.20 -1.06 0.80
N MET A 50 12.29 -1.94 1.24
CA MET A 50 11.10 -2.29 0.45
C MET A 50 9.98 -1.27 0.67
N PHE A 51 9.66 -0.50 -0.36
CA PHE A 51 8.57 0.46 -0.38
C PHE A 51 7.97 0.61 -1.78
N ALA A 52 6.75 1.16 -1.87
CA ALA A 52 6.17 1.57 -3.15
C ALA A 52 5.91 3.09 -3.16
N ARG A 53 6.54 3.81 -4.09
CA ARG A 53 6.34 5.25 -4.27
C ARG A 53 5.22 5.51 -5.27
N VAL A 54 4.18 6.24 -4.85
CA VAL A 54 3.07 6.67 -5.71
C VAL A 54 3.54 7.83 -6.60
N ARG A 55 2.97 7.93 -7.82
CA ARG A 55 3.21 9.01 -8.79
C ARG A 55 1.88 9.42 -9.45
N PRO A 56 1.72 10.67 -9.89
CA PRO A 56 2.63 11.81 -9.71
C PRO A 56 2.72 12.28 -8.24
N PRO A 57 3.72 13.10 -7.86
CA PRO A 57 3.73 13.76 -6.56
C PRO A 57 2.57 14.76 -6.44
N VAL A 58 2.21 15.09 -5.20
CA VAL A 58 1.23 16.16 -4.90
C VAL A 58 1.84 17.50 -5.35
N ARG A 59 1.08 18.34 -6.07
CA ARG A 59 1.60 19.58 -6.69
C ARG A 59 1.10 20.89 -6.08
N SER A 60 0.04 20.83 -5.29
CA SER A 60 -0.63 21.98 -4.66
C SER A 60 -0.88 21.68 -3.18
N PRO A 61 -1.02 22.69 -2.31
CA PRO A 61 -1.40 22.46 -0.92
C PRO A 61 -2.77 21.77 -0.84
N LEU A 62 -3.00 20.95 0.20
CA LEU A 62 -4.27 20.23 0.40
C LEU A 62 -4.92 20.65 1.72
N GLY A 63 -6.02 21.41 1.64
CA GLY A 63 -6.83 21.77 2.81
C GLY A 63 -7.68 20.61 3.37
N ALA A 64 -7.82 19.52 2.62
CA ALA A 64 -8.46 18.28 3.06
C ALA A 64 -7.92 17.08 2.26
N VAL A 65 -8.02 15.88 2.84
CA VAL A 65 -7.54 14.63 2.24
C VAL A 65 -8.46 13.45 2.60
N SER A 66 -8.45 12.42 1.78
CA SER A 66 -9.04 11.11 2.08
C SER A 66 -8.07 10.03 1.64
N VAL A 67 -7.63 9.19 2.57
CA VAL A 67 -6.70 8.07 2.32
C VAL A 67 -7.45 6.77 2.58
N CYS A 68 -7.68 6.00 1.53
CA CYS A 68 -8.36 4.70 1.58
C CYS A 68 -7.43 3.60 1.05
N LEU A 69 -7.35 2.49 1.78
CA LEU A 69 -6.44 1.38 1.49
C LEU A 69 -7.15 0.04 1.75
N TRP A 70 -7.05 -0.88 0.79
CA TRP A 70 -7.23 -2.31 1.08
C TRP A 70 -5.93 -2.87 1.64
N LEU A 71 -6.00 -3.47 2.83
CA LEU A 71 -4.86 -3.98 3.57
C LEU A 71 -5.11 -5.43 4.01
N ARG A 72 -4.05 -6.24 4.07
CA ARG A 72 -4.06 -7.59 4.65
C ARG A 72 -2.85 -7.76 5.57
N PRO A 73 -2.98 -7.51 6.89
CA PRO A 73 -1.87 -7.64 7.82
C PRO A 73 -1.37 -9.08 7.86
N ALA A 74 -0.06 -9.29 7.75
CA ALA A 74 0.53 -10.64 7.81
C ALA A 74 0.48 -11.24 9.22
N GLY A 75 0.54 -10.39 10.26
CA GLY A 75 0.47 -10.76 11.66
C GLY A 75 0.18 -9.54 12.54
N ALA A 76 -0.31 -9.78 13.75
CA ALA A 76 -0.40 -8.78 14.81
C ALA A 76 0.94 -8.72 15.60
N PRO A 77 1.27 -7.60 16.27
CA PRO A 77 0.50 -6.36 16.34
C PRO A 77 0.91 -5.28 15.32
N ASN A 78 2.08 -5.43 14.68
CA ASN A 78 2.75 -4.29 14.03
C ASN A 78 2.48 -4.21 12.53
N LEU A 79 1.36 -3.56 12.15
CA LEU A 79 1.03 -3.18 10.77
C LEU A 79 2.17 -2.40 10.07
N GLY A 80 3.02 -1.72 10.85
CA GLY A 80 4.03 -0.81 10.32
C GLY A 80 3.37 0.46 9.78
N THR A 81 3.98 1.04 8.74
CA THR A 81 3.54 2.30 8.15
C THR A 81 2.93 2.03 6.77
N PRO A 82 1.63 1.66 6.68
CA PRO A 82 0.97 1.39 5.40
C PRO A 82 0.97 2.58 4.45
N PHE A 83 1.02 3.82 4.97
CA PHE A 83 1.05 5.05 4.19
C PHE A 83 1.86 6.13 4.90
N SER A 84 2.74 6.80 4.17
CA SER A 84 3.42 8.03 4.56
C SER A 84 3.35 9.02 3.40
N TYR A 85 3.08 10.28 3.72
CA TYR A 85 3.31 11.44 2.86
C TYR A 85 4.32 12.35 3.56
N ALA A 86 5.39 12.69 2.84
CA ALA A 86 6.46 13.56 3.30
C ALA A 86 6.59 14.73 2.33
N ALA A 87 6.68 15.94 2.85
CA ALA A 87 6.81 17.18 2.09
C ALA A 87 8.18 17.84 2.32
N PRO A 88 8.58 18.84 1.51
CA PRO A 88 9.85 19.54 1.71
C PRO A 88 9.97 20.12 3.13
N GLY A 89 10.93 19.59 3.88
CA GLY A 89 11.20 19.96 5.27
C GLY A 89 10.37 19.21 6.33
N GLN A 90 9.35 18.43 5.95
CA GLN A 90 8.43 17.75 6.87
C GLN A 90 8.28 16.25 6.51
N PRO A 91 8.96 15.34 7.23
CA PRO A 91 8.86 13.89 6.95
C PRO A 91 7.47 13.33 7.27
N ASN A 92 6.86 13.83 8.34
CA ASN A 92 5.58 13.37 8.87
C ASN A 92 4.46 14.38 8.54
N GLU A 93 4.30 14.68 7.25
CA GLU A 93 3.28 15.63 6.78
C GLU A 93 1.88 15.01 6.90
N LEU A 94 1.72 13.74 6.52
CA LEU A 94 0.53 12.92 6.77
C LEU A 94 0.92 11.43 6.82
N VAL A 95 0.75 10.74 7.95
CA VAL A 95 1.21 9.35 8.13
C VAL A 95 0.14 8.48 8.79
N LEU A 96 0.05 7.22 8.37
CA LEU A 96 -0.68 6.16 9.06
C LEU A 96 0.31 5.09 9.50
N LEU A 97 0.43 4.86 10.82
CA LEU A 97 1.39 3.90 11.40
C LEU A 97 0.82 3.11 12.59
N ALA A 98 1.24 1.86 12.75
CA ALA A 98 1.04 1.09 13.99
C ALA A 98 2.32 0.31 14.36
N TRP A 99 2.83 0.58 15.58
CA TRP A 99 4.09 0.04 16.10
C TRP A 99 3.96 -0.32 17.58
N GLY A 100 4.76 -1.30 18.04
CA GLY A 100 4.95 -1.61 19.45
C GLY A 100 3.69 -2.05 20.21
N GLY A 101 2.69 -2.63 19.54
CA GLY A 101 1.41 -2.97 20.18
C GLY A 101 0.43 -1.81 20.38
N ARG A 102 0.79 -0.58 19.95
CA ARG A 102 -0.08 0.59 20.00
C ARG A 102 -1.21 0.50 18.95
N PRO A 103 -2.32 1.23 19.12
CA PRO A 103 -3.33 1.40 18.07
C PRO A 103 -2.72 1.93 16.76
N LEU A 104 -3.49 1.84 15.67
CA LEU A 104 -3.17 2.54 14.42
C LEU A 104 -3.36 4.05 14.64
N GLU A 105 -2.33 4.84 14.39
CA GLU A 105 -2.32 6.28 14.60
C GLU A 105 -2.38 7.03 13.26
N LEU A 106 -3.06 8.18 13.27
CA LEU A 106 -3.01 9.18 12.21
C LEU A 106 -2.13 10.33 12.69
N LEU A 107 -1.07 10.63 11.93
CA LEU A 107 -0.22 11.80 12.15
C LEU A 107 -0.47 12.84 11.06
N VAL A 108 -0.47 14.12 11.44
CA VAL A 108 -0.46 15.29 10.55
C VAL A 108 0.44 16.35 11.16
N ASP A 109 1.44 16.83 10.42
CA ASP A 109 2.43 17.82 10.88
C ASP A 109 3.04 17.46 12.27
N ASP A 110 3.52 16.21 12.40
CA ASP A 110 3.99 15.56 13.64
C ASP A 110 2.98 15.46 14.83
N GLN A 111 1.80 16.08 14.75
CA GLN A 111 0.72 15.86 15.71
C GLN A 111 0.03 14.51 15.45
N ALA A 112 -0.36 13.79 16.51
CA ALA A 112 -0.86 12.41 16.40
C ALA A 112 -2.20 12.18 17.12
N VAL A 113 -3.06 11.33 16.54
CA VAL A 113 -4.24 10.76 17.21
C VAL A 113 -4.29 9.24 17.04
N ALA A 114 -4.62 8.53 18.13
CA ALA A 114 -4.91 7.10 18.08
C ALA A 114 -6.30 6.85 17.46
N LEU A 115 -6.38 5.96 16.47
CA LEU A 115 -7.63 5.60 15.81
C LEU A 115 -8.21 4.32 16.40
N SER A 116 -9.54 4.30 16.59
CA SER A 116 -10.32 3.13 17.00
C SER A 116 -10.47 2.07 15.87
N LEU A 117 -9.39 1.77 15.16
CA LEU A 117 -9.32 0.79 14.08
C LEU A 117 -8.65 -0.49 14.58
N SER A 118 -9.19 -1.65 14.22
CA SER A 118 -8.69 -2.97 14.62
C SER A 118 -8.58 -3.91 13.41
N PRO A 119 -7.49 -3.80 12.61
CA PRO A 119 -7.25 -4.67 11.47
C PRO A 119 -6.88 -6.10 11.94
N ALA A 120 -7.68 -7.08 11.53
CA ALA A 120 -7.49 -8.48 11.83
C ALA A 120 -6.41 -9.12 10.92
N PRO A 121 -5.41 -9.84 11.47
CA PRO A 121 -4.41 -10.56 10.69
C PRO A 121 -5.02 -11.54 9.69
N GLY A 122 -4.34 -11.74 8.56
CA GLY A 122 -4.72 -12.72 7.54
C GLY A 122 -5.98 -12.38 6.72
N ARG A 123 -6.72 -11.32 7.04
CA ARG A 123 -7.95 -10.89 6.34
C ARG A 123 -7.69 -9.64 5.50
N TRP A 124 -8.31 -9.55 4.32
CA TRP A 124 -8.41 -8.29 3.59
C TRP A 124 -9.47 -7.40 4.24
N GLN A 125 -9.13 -6.13 4.48
CA GLN A 125 -10.02 -5.12 5.03
C GLN A 125 -9.78 -3.77 4.37
N HIS A 126 -10.83 -2.94 4.34
CA HIS A 126 -10.78 -1.60 3.77
C HIS A 126 -10.72 -0.56 4.88
N LEU A 127 -9.57 0.09 5.05
CA LEU A 127 -9.43 1.22 5.99
C LEU A 127 -9.50 2.52 5.21
N CYS A 128 -10.28 3.48 5.72
CA CYS A 128 -10.22 4.87 5.26
C CYS A 128 -10.00 5.81 6.44
N VAL A 129 -9.23 6.87 6.22
CA VAL A 129 -9.24 8.08 7.04
C VAL A 129 -9.55 9.29 6.17
N THR A 130 -10.21 10.27 6.76
CA THR A 130 -10.38 11.62 6.19
C THR A 130 -9.88 12.63 7.20
N TRP A 131 -9.19 13.67 6.74
CA TRP A 131 -8.80 14.80 7.58
C TRP A 131 -8.95 16.11 6.79
N ALA A 132 -9.22 17.22 7.49
CA ALA A 132 -9.23 18.56 6.93
C ALA A 132 -8.62 19.58 7.88
N ALA A 133 -7.88 20.54 7.31
CA ALA A 133 -7.30 21.68 8.01
C ALA A 133 -8.38 22.52 8.73
N SER A 134 -9.59 22.57 8.17
CA SER A 134 -10.74 23.19 8.83
C SER A 134 -11.06 22.46 10.14
N GLY A 135 -10.81 23.13 11.26
CA GLY A 135 -10.94 22.59 12.63
C GLY A 135 -9.97 21.45 12.98
N GLY A 136 -9.04 21.06 12.10
CA GLY A 136 -8.26 19.83 12.27
C GLY A 136 -9.15 18.58 12.34
N THR A 137 -10.28 18.61 11.62
CA THR A 137 -11.35 17.63 11.70
C THR A 137 -10.94 16.31 11.02
N TRP A 138 -11.17 15.17 11.69
CA TRP A 138 -10.83 13.85 11.17
C TRP A 138 -11.93 12.81 11.40
N ARG A 139 -11.94 11.76 10.57
CA ARG A 139 -12.79 10.57 10.69
C ARG A 139 -12.03 9.33 10.26
N SER A 140 -12.38 8.18 10.84
CA SER A 140 -11.84 6.88 10.46
C SER A 140 -12.95 5.84 10.22
N PHE A 141 -12.72 4.95 9.26
CA PHE A 141 -13.67 3.94 8.80
C PHE A 141 -12.98 2.60 8.61
N GLN A 142 -13.67 1.51 8.93
CA GLN A 142 -13.21 0.13 8.73
C GLN A 142 -14.33 -0.67 8.07
N ASP A 143 -14.03 -1.23 6.90
CA ASP A 143 -14.93 -2.00 6.05
C ASP A 143 -16.22 -1.20 5.71
N GLY A 144 -16.04 0.10 5.44
CA GLY A 144 -17.11 1.07 5.16
C GLY A 144 -17.81 1.64 6.41
N ILE A 145 -17.68 0.99 7.56
CA ILE A 145 -18.34 1.38 8.81
C ILE A 145 -17.52 2.48 9.52
N PRO A 146 -18.11 3.63 9.93
CA PRO A 146 -17.42 4.63 10.75
C PRO A 146 -16.96 4.05 12.09
N ARG A 147 -15.72 4.36 12.51
CA ARG A 147 -15.11 3.86 13.76
C ARG A 147 -14.63 4.94 14.71
N GLY A 148 -14.25 6.11 14.18
CA GLY A 148 -13.78 7.23 14.98
C GLY A 148 -14.01 8.57 14.29
N ARG A 149 -14.02 9.63 15.08
CA ARG A 149 -14.00 11.03 14.64
C ARG A 149 -13.38 11.90 15.72
N GLY A 150 -12.83 13.04 15.34
CA GLY A 150 -12.32 14.04 16.26
C GLY A 150 -11.94 15.33 15.53
N GLU A 151 -11.42 16.28 16.28
CA GLU A 151 -11.07 17.63 15.82
C GLU A 151 -9.74 18.04 16.50
N GLY A 152 -9.17 19.19 16.13
CA GLY A 152 -7.95 19.71 16.75
C GLY A 152 -6.64 19.04 16.32
N LEU A 153 -6.65 18.17 15.30
CA LEU A 153 -5.43 17.59 14.72
C LEU A 153 -4.89 18.52 13.61
N ALA A 154 -3.76 19.18 13.85
CA ALA A 154 -3.15 20.16 12.93
C ALA A 154 -4.15 21.21 12.36
N PRO A 155 -4.94 21.90 13.21
CA PRO A 155 -5.96 22.84 12.74
C PRO A 155 -5.32 24.05 12.04
N GLY A 156 -5.89 24.45 10.90
CA GLY A 156 -5.44 25.59 10.10
C GLY A 156 -4.23 25.32 9.20
N HIS A 157 -3.51 24.21 9.38
CA HIS A 157 -2.39 23.80 8.53
C HIS A 157 -2.88 23.11 7.25
N PRO A 158 -2.64 23.62 6.03
CA PRO A 158 -2.91 22.89 4.79
C PRO A 158 -1.71 22.02 4.42
N LEU A 159 -1.92 20.76 4.03
CA LEU A 159 -0.79 19.85 3.77
C LEU A 159 0.12 20.43 2.68
N ARG A 160 1.43 20.49 2.97
CA ARG A 160 2.43 21.14 2.12
C ARG A 160 2.51 20.50 0.73
N PRO A 161 2.77 21.27 -0.34
CA PRO A 161 2.88 20.77 -1.71
C PRO A 161 4.22 20.07 -1.99
N HIS A 162 4.35 19.49 -3.19
CA HIS A 162 5.57 18.89 -3.75
C HIS A 162 6.10 17.64 -3.03
N GLY A 163 5.35 17.11 -2.07
CA GLY A 163 5.70 15.92 -1.32
C GLY A 163 5.54 14.61 -2.09
N VAL A 164 6.02 13.54 -1.46
CA VAL A 164 6.04 12.17 -1.97
C VAL A 164 5.19 11.26 -1.08
N VAL A 165 4.28 10.50 -1.71
CA VAL A 165 3.52 9.43 -1.06
C VAL A 165 4.27 8.11 -1.23
N VAL A 166 4.45 7.41 -0.11
CA VAL A 166 5.09 6.10 0.00
C VAL A 166 4.16 5.13 0.75
N LEU A 167 4.13 3.88 0.30
CA LEU A 167 3.43 2.78 0.95
C LEU A 167 4.45 1.77 1.51
N GLY A 168 4.20 1.29 2.74
CA GLY A 168 4.98 0.25 3.40
C GLY A 168 6.19 0.73 4.23
N GLN A 169 6.48 2.04 4.25
CA GLN A 169 7.56 2.65 5.04
C GLN A 169 7.16 4.00 5.62
N GLU A 170 7.83 4.36 6.71
CA GLU A 170 7.92 5.72 7.23
C GLU A 170 9.05 6.46 6.52
N GLN A 171 8.84 7.73 6.18
CA GLN A 171 9.82 8.54 5.45
C GLN A 171 10.70 9.35 6.42
N VAL A 172 11.59 8.65 7.12
CA VAL A 172 12.65 9.30 7.92
C VAL A 172 13.63 10.07 7.02
N ARG A 173 14.32 11.05 7.60
CA ARG A 173 15.20 12.01 6.91
C ARG A 173 16.66 11.58 6.89
#